data_AF-X1GRL3-F1
#
_entry.id   AF-X1GRL3-F1
#
_cell.length_a   1.000
_cell.length_b   1.000
_cell.length_c   1.000
_cell.angle_alpha   90.00
_cell.angle_beta   90.00
_cell.angle_gamma   90.00
#
_symmetry.space_group_name_H-M   'P 1'
#
loop_
_entity.id
_entity.type
_entity.pdbx_description
1 polymer ?
#
loop_
_entity_poly.entity_id
_entity_poly.type
_entity_poly.pdbx_seq_one_letter_code
_entity_poly.pdbx_strand_id
1 'polypeptide(L)'
;LLCIGYPESIPNTIPKLNRNIIVHKEKYISLGDTEIREAYEDKYGDFDEDPEKYFRKAYIEVIEASKQQGDSWLKLAKKRLKRLEITNHAQFLFKLRYPTKAMVGMNEKLTKSFKNAGFNFF
;
A
#
# COMPACT_ATOMS: atom_id res chain seq x y z
N LEU A 1 -4.70 -13.02 -9.90
CA LEU A 1 -4.16 -14.32 -9.46
C LEU A 1 -4.51 -14.48 -7.98
N LEU A 2 -5.22 -15.54 -7.61
CA LEU A 2 -5.56 -15.84 -6.21
C LEU A 2 -4.75 -17.08 -5.81
N CYS A 3 -3.87 -16.94 -4.83
CA CYS A 3 -3.06 -18.04 -4.32
C CYS A 3 -3.76 -18.63 -3.08
N ILE A 4 -4.00 -19.94 -3.08
CA ILE A 4 -4.63 -20.67 -1.97
C ILE A 4 -3.68 -21.80 -1.58
N GLY A 5 -3.42 -21.96 -0.29
CA GLY A 5 -2.51 -22.97 0.25
C GLY A 5 -2.42 -22.91 1.77
N TYR A 6 -1.60 -23.79 2.36
CA TYR A 6 -1.36 -23.81 3.79
C TYR A 6 -0.25 -22.84 4.17
N PRO A 7 -0.51 -21.84 5.03
CA PRO A 7 0.51 -20.85 5.39
C PRO A 7 1.52 -21.45 6.38
N GLU A 8 2.81 -21.26 6.12
CA GLU A 8 3.89 -21.60 7.08
C GLU A 8 3.92 -20.64 8.29
N SER A 9 3.34 -19.45 8.16
CA SER A 9 3.20 -18.49 9.26
C SER A 9 1.94 -17.64 9.09
N ILE A 10 1.35 -17.21 10.21
CA ILE A 10 0.20 -16.30 10.20
C ILE A 10 0.73 -14.87 10.01
N PRO A 11 0.37 -14.18 8.91
CA PRO A 11 0.79 -12.81 8.70
C PRO A 11 0.14 -11.89 9.74
N ASN A 12 0.85 -10.82 10.11
CA ASN A 12 0.25 -9.82 11.00
C ASN A 12 -0.90 -9.11 10.28
N THR A 13 -1.96 -8.79 11.03
CA THR A 13 -3.11 -8.08 10.47
C THR A 13 -2.70 -6.72 9.94
N ILE A 14 -2.92 -6.52 8.65
CA ILE A 14 -2.70 -5.22 8.00
C ILE A 14 -3.76 -4.23 8.53
N PRO A 15 -3.35 -3.11 9.15
CA PRO A 15 -4.30 -2.10 9.60
C PRO A 15 -5.07 -1.54 8.41
N LYS A 16 -6.37 -1.35 8.57
CA LYS A 16 -7.26 -0.71 7.58
C LYS A 16 -7.68 0.66 8.10
N LEU A 17 -8.20 1.51 7.21
CA LEU A 17 -8.82 2.75 7.65
C LEU A 17 -10.01 2.41 8.56
N ASN A 18 -10.31 3.29 9.49
CA ASN A 18 -11.44 3.13 10.38
C ASN A 18 -12.75 3.02 9.59
N ARG A 19 -13.67 2.20 10.09
CA ARG A 19 -14.95 1.92 9.43
C ARG A 19 -15.74 3.19 9.16
N ASN A 20 -15.71 4.17 10.06
CA ASN A 20 -16.41 5.45 9.89
C ASN A 20 -15.86 6.29 8.72
N ILE A 21 -14.60 6.08 8.32
CA ILE A 21 -13.98 6.73 7.17
C ILE A 21 -14.34 6.00 5.87
N ILE A 22 -14.41 4.67 5.90
CA ILE A 22 -14.68 3.84 4.71
C ILE A 22 -16.18 3.76 4.39
N VAL A 23 -17.02 3.67 5.42
CA VAL A 23 -18.45 3.40 5.26
C VAL A 23 -19.22 4.71 5.19
N HIS A 24 -19.78 4.98 4.01
CA HIS A 24 -20.63 6.13 3.75
C HIS A 24 -22.10 5.69 3.76
N LYS A 25 -22.96 6.45 4.45
CA LYS A 25 -24.41 6.18 4.51
C LYS A 25 -25.14 7.00 3.46
N GLU A 26 -25.75 6.34 2.48
CA GLU A 26 -26.59 6.91 1.40
C GLU A 26 -25.89 7.90 0.44
N LYS A 27 -24.91 8.66 0.91
CA LYS A 27 -24.17 9.67 0.14
C LYS A 27 -22.69 9.63 0.50
N TYR A 28 -21.86 9.89 -0.51
CA TYR A 28 -20.42 10.03 -0.33
C TYR A 28 -20.11 11.19 0.63
N ILE A 29 -19.23 10.95 1.60
CA ILE A 29 -18.78 11.97 2.54
C ILE A 29 -17.44 12.49 2.02
N SER A 30 -17.40 13.76 1.64
CA SER A 30 -16.15 14.44 1.32
C SER A 30 -15.54 14.95 2.62
N LEU A 31 -14.41 14.40 3.02
CA LEU A 31 -13.65 14.83 4.18
C LEU A 31 -12.80 16.06 3.83
N GLY A 32 -12.65 16.97 4.78
CA GLY A 32 -11.67 18.05 4.71
C GLY A 32 -10.24 17.56 4.97
N ASP A 33 -9.25 18.38 4.63
CA ASP A 33 -7.83 18.03 4.74
C ASP A 33 -7.41 17.57 6.14
N THR A 34 -7.92 18.23 7.18
CA THR A 34 -7.65 17.87 8.58
C THR A 34 -8.20 16.49 8.93
N GLU A 35 -9.42 16.17 8.51
CA GLU A 35 -10.06 14.89 8.78
C GLU A 35 -9.37 13.76 8.00
N ILE A 36 -8.91 14.05 6.77
CA ILE A 36 -8.11 13.11 5.98
C ILE A 36 -6.78 12.81 6.69
N ARG A 37 -6.11 13.83 7.22
CA ARG A 37 -4.85 13.68 7.96
C ARG A 37 -5.04 12.81 9.20
N GLU A 38 -6.05 13.12 10.02
CA GLU A 38 -6.37 12.36 11.24
C GLU A 38 -6.71 10.90 10.94
N ALA A 39 -7.49 10.63 9.90
CA ALA A 39 -7.79 9.27 9.45
C ALA A 39 -6.53 8.49 9.03
N TYR A 40 -5.54 9.19 8.48
CA TYR A 40 -4.27 8.61 8.05
C TYR A 40 -3.36 8.29 9.25
N GLU A 41 -3.27 9.22 10.20
CA GLU A 41 -2.54 9.07 11.46
C GLU A 41 -3.14 7.98 12.34
N ASP A 42 -4.47 7.84 12.41
CA ASP A 42 -5.13 6.73 13.13
C ASP A 42 -4.68 5.37 12.57
N LYS A 43 -4.63 5.25 11.23
CA LYS A 43 -4.25 4.01 10.56
C LYS A 43 -2.76 3.66 10.75
N TYR A 44 -1.87 4.62 10.52
CA TYR A 44 -0.42 4.34 10.43
C TYR A 44 0.38 4.80 11.66
N GLY A 45 -0.20 5.60 12.54
CA GLY A 45 0.50 6.38 13.56
C GLY A 45 0.96 7.75 13.03
N ASP A 46 1.38 8.61 13.94
CA ASP A 46 2.07 9.86 13.58
C ASP A 46 3.51 9.54 13.14
N PHE A 47 3.88 10.02 11.96
CA PHE A 47 5.22 9.86 11.43
C PHE A 47 6.23 10.77 12.13
N ASP A 48 5.82 11.98 12.49
CA ASP A 48 6.71 12.99 13.06
C ASP A 48 7.08 12.64 14.51
N GLU A 49 6.19 11.94 15.23
CA GLU A 49 6.45 11.44 16.58
C GLU A 49 7.29 10.15 16.60
N ASP A 50 6.93 9.15 15.77
CA ASP A 50 7.62 7.86 15.76
C ASP A 50 7.70 7.29 14.32
N PRO A 51 8.70 7.75 13.55
CA PRO A 51 8.93 7.29 12.19
C PRO A 51 9.10 5.77 12.12
N GLU A 52 9.69 5.14 13.14
CA GLU A 52 9.98 3.72 13.15
C GLU A 52 8.72 2.88 13.35
N LYS A 53 7.80 3.30 14.21
CA LYS A 53 6.48 2.67 14.38
C LYS A 53 5.56 2.94 13.19
N TYR A 54 5.59 4.16 12.64
CA TYR A 54 4.89 4.49 11.40
C TYR A 54 5.36 3.58 10.28
N PHE A 55 6.68 3.52 10.08
CA PHE A 55 7.26 2.62 9.11
C PHE A 55 6.83 1.22 9.46
N ARG A 56 7.07 0.67 10.65
CA ARG A 56 6.63 -0.69 11.01
C ARG A 56 5.18 -1.00 10.62
N LYS A 57 4.22 -0.09 10.82
CA LYS A 57 2.81 -0.27 10.40
C LYS A 57 2.58 -0.16 8.89
N ALA A 58 3.09 0.90 8.25
CA ALA A 58 3.03 1.06 6.79
C ALA A 58 3.87 0.00 6.04
N TYR A 59 4.86 -0.53 6.74
CA TYR A 59 5.87 -1.50 6.33
C TYR A 59 5.41 -2.92 6.62
N ILE A 60 4.41 -3.20 7.47
CA ILE A 60 3.80 -4.54 7.56
C ILE A 60 3.15 -4.92 6.21
N GLU A 61 2.50 -3.99 5.51
CA GLU A 61 1.98 -4.23 4.15
C GLU A 61 3.10 -4.55 3.13
N VAL A 62 4.30 -4.04 3.39
CA VAL A 62 5.47 -4.15 2.52
C VAL A 62 6.38 -5.33 2.91
N ILE A 63 6.47 -5.65 4.21
CA ILE A 63 7.16 -6.80 4.81
C ILE A 63 6.41 -8.06 4.42
N GLU A 64 5.08 -8.07 4.49
CA GLU A 64 4.30 -9.23 4.05
C GLU A 64 4.48 -9.44 2.54
N ALA A 65 4.63 -8.37 1.74
CA ALA A 65 5.08 -8.47 0.35
C ALA A 65 6.56 -8.91 0.23
N SER A 66 7.43 -8.56 1.19
CA SER A 66 8.84 -8.97 1.22
C SER A 66 9.04 -10.42 1.68
N LYS A 67 8.19 -10.95 2.58
CA LYS A 67 8.16 -12.37 2.94
C LYS A 67 7.81 -13.23 1.72
N GLN A 68 7.04 -12.67 0.78
CA GLN A 68 6.76 -13.29 -0.52
C GLN A 68 7.91 -13.12 -1.54
N GLN A 69 8.90 -12.23 -1.31
CA GLN A 69 9.95 -11.88 -2.30
C GLN A 69 11.40 -11.89 -1.77
N GLY A 70 11.64 -12.28 -0.52
CA GLY A 70 12.95 -12.43 0.13
C GLY A 70 13.63 -11.13 0.62
N ASP A 71 14.70 -11.29 1.42
CA ASP A 71 15.49 -10.25 2.10
C ASP A 71 16.09 -9.16 1.18
N SER A 72 16.07 -9.36 -0.13
CA SER A 72 16.62 -8.41 -1.11
C SER A 72 15.81 -7.10 -1.21
N TRP A 73 14.51 -7.15 -0.87
CA TRP A 73 13.59 -6.06 -1.15
C TRP A 73 13.83 -4.83 -0.25
N LEU A 74 14.07 -5.01 1.05
CA LEU A 74 14.33 -3.90 1.99
C LEU A 74 15.58 -3.09 1.56
N LYS A 75 16.64 -3.78 1.13
CA LYS A 75 17.85 -3.13 0.60
C LYS A 75 17.55 -2.35 -0.67
N LEU A 76 16.74 -2.91 -1.58
CA LEU A 76 16.32 -2.23 -2.81
C LEU A 76 15.44 -1.01 -2.53
N ALA A 77 14.52 -1.10 -1.58
CA ALA A 77 13.64 0.00 -1.17
C ALA A 77 14.43 1.15 -0.56
N LYS A 78 15.36 0.87 0.37
CA LYS A 78 16.26 1.90 0.94
C LYS A 78 17.12 2.56 -0.13
N LYS A 79 17.69 1.78 -1.06
CA LYS A 79 18.47 2.31 -2.19
C LYS A 79 17.60 3.20 -3.09
N ARG A 80 16.34 2.82 -3.30
CA ARG A 80 15.40 3.55 -4.16
C ARG A 80 14.87 4.82 -3.50
N LEU A 81 14.62 4.83 -2.19
CA LEU A 81 14.29 6.03 -1.40
C LEU A 81 15.38 7.09 -1.54
N LYS A 82 16.64 6.70 -1.31
CA LYS A 82 17.79 7.60 -1.47
C LYS A 82 17.91 8.12 -2.91
N ARG A 83 17.77 7.25 -3.92
CA ARG A 83 17.85 7.64 -5.33
C ARG A 83 16.74 8.59 -5.77
N LEU A 84 15.54 8.47 -5.21
CA LEU A 84 14.38 9.27 -5.60
C LEU A 84 14.24 10.57 -4.79
N GLU A 85 15.20 10.85 -3.89
CA GLU A 85 15.23 12.03 -3.02
C GLU A 85 13.86 12.29 -2.39
N ILE A 86 13.26 11.23 -1.84
CA ILE A 86 11.95 11.31 -1.22
C ILE A 86 12.11 12.01 0.13
N THR A 87 11.52 13.20 0.26
CA THR A 87 11.65 14.06 1.44
C THR A 87 10.35 14.23 2.22
N ASN A 88 9.20 13.76 1.71
CA ASN A 88 7.91 13.90 2.39
C ASN A 88 6.92 12.74 2.12
N HIS A 89 5.81 12.73 2.87
CA HIS A 89 4.77 11.70 2.87
C HIS A 89 4.15 11.45 1.48
N ALA A 90 3.79 12.53 0.78
CA ALA A 90 3.19 12.42 -0.55
C ALA A 90 4.18 11.80 -1.55
N GLN A 91 5.45 12.18 -1.49
CA GLN A 91 6.48 11.61 -2.34
C GLN A 91 6.75 10.14 -2.03
N PHE A 92 6.75 9.74 -0.77
CA PHE A 92 6.85 8.32 -0.40
C PHE A 92 5.70 7.53 -1.02
N LEU A 93 4.46 8.03 -0.85
CA LEU A 93 3.27 7.36 -1.33
C LEU A 93 3.25 7.24 -2.86
N PHE A 94 3.49 8.34 -3.57
CA PHE A 94 3.30 8.37 -5.03
C PHE A 94 4.56 8.02 -5.83
N LYS A 95 5.77 8.23 -5.30
CA LYS A 95 7.01 7.88 -6.04
C LYS A 95 7.52 6.48 -5.76
N LEU A 96 7.25 5.93 -4.56
CA LEU A 96 7.76 4.61 -4.17
C LEU A 96 6.66 3.57 -4.04
N ARG A 97 5.57 3.87 -3.31
CA ARG A 97 4.53 2.89 -2.99
C ARG A 97 3.53 2.68 -4.13
N TYR A 98 3.07 3.75 -4.75
CA TYR A 98 2.16 3.75 -5.89
C TYR A 98 2.76 4.52 -7.08
N PRO A 99 3.90 4.09 -7.64
CA PRO A 99 4.49 4.73 -8.81
C PRO A 99 3.51 4.65 -9.98
N THR A 100 2.83 5.75 -10.28
CA THR A 100 1.71 5.81 -11.23
C THR A 100 2.07 5.21 -12.59
N LYS A 101 3.27 5.51 -13.11
CA LYS A 101 3.75 4.96 -14.39
C LYS A 101 3.86 3.43 -14.38
N ALA A 102 4.31 2.84 -13.26
CA ALA A 102 4.42 1.39 -13.14
C ALA A 102 3.06 0.73 -12.91
N MET A 103 2.19 1.36 -12.10
CA MET A 103 0.81 0.90 -11.86
C MET A 103 0.00 0.88 -13.16
N VAL A 104 0.05 1.96 -13.95
CA VAL A 104 -0.63 2.04 -15.26
C VAL A 104 -0.07 0.99 -16.22
N GLY A 105 1.26 0.81 -16.30
CA GLY A 105 1.86 -0.23 -17.13
C GLY A 105 1.53 -1.66 -16.66
N MET A 106 1.20 -1.87 -15.38
CA MET A 106 0.73 -3.16 -14.88
C MET A 106 -0.72 -3.44 -15.27
N ASN A 107 -1.54 -2.42 -15.50
CA ASN A 107 -2.93 -2.61 -15.91
C ASN A 107 -3.02 -3.34 -17.26
N GLU A 108 -2.19 -2.99 -18.24
CA GLU A 108 -2.15 -3.71 -19.54
C GLU A 108 -1.80 -5.19 -19.37
N LYS A 109 -0.85 -5.51 -18.48
CA LYS A 109 -0.46 -6.89 -18.18
C LYS A 109 -1.57 -7.65 -17.45
N LEU A 110 -2.29 -6.98 -16.54
CA LEU A 110 -3.43 -7.53 -15.82
C LEU A 110 -4.59 -7.79 -16.78
N THR A 111 -4.97 -6.83 -17.62
CA THR A 111 -6.00 -6.98 -18.64
C THR A 111 -5.69 -8.13 -19.60
N LYS A 112 -4.44 -8.24 -20.07
CA LYS A 112 -4.01 -9.37 -20.90
C LYS A 112 -4.12 -10.70 -20.16
N SER A 113 -3.74 -10.74 -18.89
CA SER A 113 -3.87 -11.94 -18.04
C SER A 113 -5.34 -12.36 -17.85
N PHE A 114 -6.24 -11.40 -17.61
CA PHE A 114 -7.68 -11.68 -17.49
C PHE A 114 -8.27 -12.18 -18.80
N LYS A 115 -7.92 -11.56 -19.93
CA LYS A 115 -8.33 -12.04 -21.26
C LYS A 115 -7.87 -13.48 -21.52
N ASN A 116 -6.60 -13.78 -21.20
CA ASN A 116 -6.05 -15.13 -21.35
C ASN A 116 -6.71 -16.16 -20.40
N ALA A 117 -7.24 -15.72 -19.26
CA ALA A 117 -7.98 -16.54 -18.32
C ALA A 117 -9.47 -16.70 -18.67
N GLY A 118 -9.91 -16.20 -19.84
CA GLY A 118 -11.27 -16.37 -20.34
C GLY A 118 -12.28 -15.33 -19.84
N PHE A 119 -11.81 -14.26 -19.19
CA PHE A 119 -12.68 -13.18 -18.75
C PHE A 119 -12.92 -12.16 -19.88
N ASN A 120 -14.18 -11.77 -20.10
CA ASN A 120 -14.64 -10.97 -21.25
C ASN A 120 -15.27 -9.61 -20.87
N PHE A 121 -14.86 -9.04 -19.73
CA PHE A 121 -15.39 -7.77 -19.22
C PHE A 121 -14.52 -6.55 -19.56
N PHE A 122 -14.02 -6.50 -20.79
CA PHE A 122 -13.22 -5.41 -21.35
C PHE A 122 -13.81 -4.91 -22.67
#